data_AF-A0AAU8DA19-F1
#
_entry.id   AF-A0AAU8DA19-F1
#
_cell.length_a   1.000
_cell.length_b   1.000
_cell.length_c   1.000
_cell.angle_alpha   90.00
_cell.angle_beta   90.00
_cell.angle_gamma   90.00
#
_symmetry.space_group_name_H-M   'P 1'
#
loop_
_entity.id
_entity.type
_entity.pdbx_description
1 polymer ?
#
loop_
_entity_poly.entity_id
_entity_poly.type
_entity_poly.pdbx_seq_one_letter_code
_entity_poly.pdbx_strand_id
1 'polypeptide(L)'
;MDWNAAIEKNREALKRVLAMLVGMAGLRGQFTFFPQNDAAASGLAQAEKSKLSPAPTLPRHLHRAVLRLLRPAEAAARRLIIVAARGIVVALPPARPYTPKLAAIPRTGVGTGIVMPRNVPHPEVRGEAEPRRRLCLPLFDPLPRWGGSKRPAASGVPRICLPGLTEPFPVAGAPAPDDPVDATRLNLRLQALGRALEDLPREARRFARWRVRGRDAAGAQNGKSPDAAGAQNGKSPDAAGAQNRNHGAGPFRRVWPLRPGRPPGGRRRPDHEVHDILNVVHGLAFWALQRPDTS
;
A
#
# COMPACT_ATOMS: atom_id res chain seq x y z
N MET A 1 -16.03 -17.02 -22.12
CA MET A 1 -16.09 -17.02 -20.64
C MET A 1 -16.87 -15.80 -20.19
N ASP A 2 -17.86 -15.98 -19.32
CA ASP A 2 -18.58 -14.86 -18.73
C ASP A 2 -17.73 -14.24 -17.60
N TRP A 3 -17.11 -13.11 -17.92
CA TRP A 3 -16.24 -12.38 -16.99
C TRP A 3 -17.02 -11.73 -15.85
N ASN A 4 -18.24 -11.27 -16.11
CA ASN A 4 -19.04 -10.56 -15.12
C ASN A 4 -19.53 -11.54 -14.05
N ALA A 5 -20.04 -12.70 -14.45
CA ALA A 5 -20.41 -13.77 -13.53
C ALA A 5 -19.21 -14.22 -12.68
N ALA A 6 -18.02 -14.34 -13.29
CA ALA A 6 -16.80 -14.68 -12.57
C ALA A 6 -16.37 -13.59 -11.57
N ILE A 7 -16.51 -12.31 -11.91
CA ILE A 7 -16.20 -11.19 -11.01
C ILE A 7 -17.14 -11.19 -9.81
N GLU A 8 -18.46 -11.25 -10.03
CA GLU A 8 -19.44 -11.18 -8.94
C GLU A 8 -19.33 -12.39 -8.00
N LYS A 9 -19.20 -13.62 -8.52
CA LYS A 9 -19.00 -14.83 -7.70
C LYS A 9 -17.81 -14.68 -6.75
N ASN A 10 -16.67 -14.22 -7.25
CA ASN A 10 -15.47 -14.06 -6.44
C ASN A 10 -15.55 -12.84 -5.50
N ARG A 11 -16.24 -11.78 -5.91
CA ARG A 11 -16.51 -10.59 -5.08
C ARG A 11 -17.36 -10.95 -3.86
N GLU A 12 -18.43 -11.71 -4.06
CA GLU A 12 -19.29 -12.21 -2.97
C GLU A 12 -18.53 -13.14 -2.03
N ALA A 13 -17.74 -14.07 -2.58
CA ALA A 13 -16.90 -14.96 -1.78
C ALA A 13 -15.91 -14.16 -0.89
N LEU A 14 -15.27 -13.12 -1.43
CA LEU A 14 -14.41 -12.23 -0.64
C LEU A 14 -15.17 -11.41 0.40
N LYS A 15 -16.42 -10.99 0.13
CA LYS A 15 -17.26 -10.32 1.13
C LYS A 15 -17.55 -11.25 2.31
N ARG A 16 -17.81 -12.54 2.08
CA ARG A 16 -17.98 -13.56 3.14
C ARG A 16 -16.70 -13.71 3.98
N VAL A 17 -15.55 -13.83 3.32
CA VAL A 17 -14.24 -13.88 4.02
C VAL A 17 -14.01 -12.62 4.85
N LEU A 18 -14.33 -11.43 4.31
CA LEU A 18 -14.22 -10.17 5.04
C LEU A 18 -15.13 -10.15 6.27
N ALA A 19 -16.37 -10.64 6.16
CA ALA A 19 -17.30 -10.76 7.28
C ALA A 19 -16.71 -11.57 8.43
N MET A 20 -16.15 -12.74 8.09
CA MET A 20 -15.49 -13.62 9.03
C MET A 20 -14.28 -12.94 9.69
N LEU A 21 -13.44 -12.22 8.93
CA LEU A 21 -12.29 -11.50 9.48
C LEU A 21 -12.69 -10.36 10.42
N VAL A 22 -13.75 -9.62 10.11
CA VAL A 22 -14.31 -8.58 10.98
C VAL A 22 -14.87 -9.20 12.27
N GLY A 23 -15.52 -10.36 12.16
CA GLY A 23 -15.95 -11.16 13.31
C GLY A 23 -14.79 -11.60 14.20
N MET A 24 -13.73 -12.17 13.63
CA MET A 24 -12.51 -12.55 14.35
C MET A 24 -11.83 -11.37 15.03
N ALA A 25 -11.91 -10.18 14.43
CA ALA A 25 -11.29 -8.97 14.97
C ALA A 25 -12.14 -8.30 16.07
N GLY A 26 -13.36 -8.78 16.35
CA GLY A 26 -14.26 -8.14 17.31
C GLY A 26 -14.76 -6.76 16.88
N LEU A 27 -14.71 -6.45 15.57
CA LEU A 27 -15.03 -5.12 15.04
C LEU A 27 -16.47 -5.01 14.49
N ARG A 28 -17.39 -5.86 14.98
CA ARG A 28 -18.81 -5.84 14.59
C ARG A 28 -19.41 -4.48 14.96
N GLY A 29 -20.11 -3.83 14.03
CA GLY A 29 -20.68 -2.47 14.19
C GLY A 29 -19.84 -1.31 13.67
N GLN A 30 -18.58 -1.54 13.25
CA GLN A 30 -17.76 -0.50 12.60
C GLN A 30 -17.85 -0.52 11.07
N PHE A 31 -18.55 -1.50 10.51
CA PHE A 31 -18.72 -1.73 9.09
C PHE A 31 -20.21 -1.70 8.77
N THR A 32 -20.61 -0.77 7.90
CA THR A 32 -22.02 -0.58 7.48
C THR A 32 -22.50 -1.61 6.46
N PHE A 33 -21.62 -2.54 6.04
CA PHE A 33 -21.85 -3.43 4.89
C PHE A 33 -22.36 -4.82 5.27
N PHE A 34 -22.42 -5.16 6.55
CA PHE A 34 -22.97 -6.43 7.02
C PHE A 34 -24.35 -6.18 7.63
N PRO A 35 -25.43 -6.81 7.12
CA PRO A 35 -26.75 -6.67 7.73
C PRO A 35 -26.66 -7.15 9.17
N GLN A 36 -27.02 -6.24 10.08
CA GLN A 36 -27.11 -6.52 11.50
C GLN A 36 -28.42 -7.28 11.72
N ASN A 37 -28.35 -8.62 11.77
CA ASN A 37 -29.53 -9.44 12.05
C ASN A 37 -30.08 -9.25 13.49
N ASP A 38 -29.36 -8.54 14.35
CA ASP A 38 -29.78 -8.26 15.72
C ASP A 38 -30.16 -6.79 15.87
N ALA A 39 -31.39 -6.45 15.45
CA ALA A 39 -31.99 -5.12 15.53
C ALA A 39 -32.38 -4.69 16.96
N ALA A 40 -31.60 -5.03 17.98
CA ALA A 40 -31.92 -4.71 19.37
C ALA A 40 -30.83 -3.94 20.17
N ALA A 41 -29.64 -3.65 19.61
CA ALA A 41 -28.57 -3.06 20.45
C ALA A 41 -27.65 -2.01 19.79
N SER A 42 -27.99 -1.43 18.63
CA SER A 42 -27.06 -0.52 17.91
C SER A 42 -27.62 0.86 17.55
N GLY A 43 -28.57 1.37 18.33
CA GLY A 43 -28.96 2.78 18.29
C GLY A 43 -28.06 3.71 19.12
N LEU A 44 -27.28 3.16 20.07
CA LEU A 44 -26.59 3.95 21.11
C LEU A 44 -25.06 3.98 20.99
N ALA A 45 -24.43 3.13 20.17
CA ALA A 45 -22.97 3.01 20.12
C ALA A 45 -22.27 4.07 19.23
N GLN A 46 -23.02 4.88 18.48
CA GLN A 46 -22.46 5.86 17.55
C GLN A 46 -22.35 7.28 18.14
N ALA A 47 -22.93 7.52 19.31
CA ALA A 47 -23.04 8.85 19.92
C ALA A 47 -21.91 9.22 20.90
N GLU A 48 -21.07 8.30 21.36
CA GLU A 48 -20.05 8.62 22.39
C GLU A 48 -18.63 8.10 22.05
N LYS A 49 -18.18 8.23 20.80
CA LYS A 49 -16.72 8.23 20.55
C LYS A 49 -16.16 9.61 20.88
N SER A 50 -16.13 9.92 22.18
CA SER A 50 -15.31 10.98 22.73
C SER A 50 -13.86 10.81 22.25
N LYS A 51 -13.13 11.91 22.11
CA LYS A 51 -11.76 11.96 21.55
C LYS A 51 -10.71 11.11 22.33
N LEU A 52 -11.14 10.37 23.35
CA LEU A 52 -10.35 9.55 24.27
C LEU A 52 -10.71 8.04 24.23
N SER A 53 -11.48 7.54 23.25
CA SER A 53 -11.69 6.09 23.15
C SER A 53 -10.34 5.39 22.94
N PRO A 54 -9.98 4.37 23.73
CA PRO A 54 -8.72 3.66 23.56
C PRO A 54 -8.65 3.09 22.15
N ALA A 55 -7.46 3.18 21.55
CA ALA A 55 -7.20 2.57 20.25
C ALA A 55 -7.63 1.10 20.27
N PRO A 56 -8.31 0.58 19.24
CA PRO A 56 -8.71 -0.83 19.23
C PRO A 56 -7.46 -1.70 19.40
N THR A 57 -7.38 -2.45 20.48
CA THR A 57 -6.31 -3.42 20.76
C THR A 57 -6.82 -4.83 20.59
N LEU A 58 -5.92 -5.75 20.23
CA LEU A 58 -6.27 -7.14 19.98
C LEU A 58 -5.09 -8.05 20.36
N PRO A 59 -5.34 -9.24 20.97
CA PRO A 59 -4.27 -10.18 21.31
C PRO A 59 -3.38 -10.53 20.13
N ARG A 60 -2.06 -10.59 20.35
CA ARG A 60 -1.06 -10.77 19.29
C ARG A 60 -1.32 -11.99 18.40
N HIS A 61 -1.76 -13.11 18.98
CA HIS A 61 -2.06 -14.33 18.24
C HIS A 61 -3.24 -14.13 17.27
N LEU A 62 -4.34 -13.50 17.71
CA LEU A 62 -5.47 -13.15 16.86
C LEU A 62 -5.06 -12.14 15.79
N HIS A 63 -4.25 -11.14 16.14
CA HIS A 63 -3.82 -10.10 15.20
C HIS A 63 -3.03 -10.72 14.05
N ARG A 64 -2.16 -11.69 14.37
CA ARG A 64 -1.41 -12.47 13.38
C ARG A 64 -2.31 -13.41 12.57
N ALA A 65 -3.30 -14.04 13.20
CA ALA A 65 -4.27 -14.89 12.50
C ALA A 65 -5.07 -14.10 11.46
N VAL A 66 -5.65 -12.95 11.84
CA VAL A 66 -6.37 -12.06 10.92
C VAL A 66 -5.45 -11.58 9.81
N LEU A 67 -4.21 -11.16 10.13
CA LEU A 67 -3.24 -10.73 9.12
C LEU A 67 -2.85 -11.82 8.12
N ARG A 68 -2.81 -13.09 8.54
CA ARG A 68 -2.48 -14.23 7.66
C ARG A 68 -3.54 -14.44 6.59
N LEU A 69 -4.81 -14.16 6.89
CA LEU A 69 -5.94 -14.27 5.98
C LEU A 69 -6.24 -12.96 5.23
N LEU A 70 -5.96 -11.81 5.85
CA LEU A 70 -6.13 -10.50 5.20
C LEU A 70 -5.16 -10.29 4.03
N ARG A 71 -3.91 -10.76 4.15
CA ARG A 71 -2.90 -10.66 3.07
C ARG A 71 -3.36 -11.31 1.76
N PRO A 72 -3.81 -12.59 1.74
CA PRO A 72 -4.35 -13.20 0.54
C PRO A 72 -5.66 -12.56 0.09
N ALA A 73 -6.54 -12.12 1.00
CA ALA A 73 -7.77 -11.41 0.64
C ALA A 73 -7.49 -10.08 -0.11
N GLU A 74 -6.57 -9.25 0.40
CA GLU A 74 -6.12 -8.03 -0.28
C GLU A 74 -5.46 -8.34 -1.62
N ALA A 75 -4.72 -9.44 -1.72
CA ALA A 75 -4.10 -9.88 -2.96
C ALA A 75 -5.16 -10.29 -4.00
N ALA A 76 -6.20 -10.98 -3.58
CA ALA A 76 -7.31 -11.42 -4.43
C ALA A 76 -8.12 -10.21 -4.91
N ALA A 77 -8.46 -9.28 -4.02
CA ALA A 77 -9.16 -8.04 -4.40
C ALA A 77 -8.40 -7.23 -5.45
N ARG A 78 -7.07 -7.12 -5.33
CA ARG A 78 -6.24 -6.42 -6.33
C ARG A 78 -6.26 -7.12 -7.69
N ARG A 79 -6.34 -8.45 -7.71
CA ARG A 79 -6.48 -9.24 -8.94
C ARG A 79 -7.89 -9.09 -9.54
N LEU A 80 -8.95 -9.03 -8.72
CA LEU A 80 -10.30 -8.73 -9.22
C LEU A 80 -10.39 -7.34 -9.84
N ILE A 81 -9.75 -6.33 -9.24
CA ILE A 81 -9.68 -4.98 -9.82
C ILE A 81 -9.02 -5.01 -11.21
N ILE A 82 -7.97 -5.81 -11.40
CA ILE A 82 -7.32 -5.99 -12.70
C ILE A 82 -8.28 -6.63 -13.71
N VAL A 83 -9.01 -7.69 -13.29
CA VAL A 83 -9.97 -8.39 -14.14
C VAL A 83 -11.13 -7.46 -14.55
N ALA A 84 -11.69 -6.71 -13.60
CA ALA A 84 -12.76 -5.76 -13.88
C ALA A 84 -12.32 -4.53 -14.67
N ALA A 85 -11.03 -4.20 -14.65
CA ALA A 85 -10.48 -3.16 -15.52
C ALA A 85 -10.28 -3.62 -16.97
N ARG A 86 -10.51 -4.91 -17.28
CA ARG A 86 -10.48 -5.42 -18.65
C ARG A 86 -11.54 -4.70 -19.49
N GLY A 87 -11.13 -4.17 -20.64
CA GLY A 87 -12.04 -3.47 -21.56
C GLY A 87 -12.39 -2.03 -21.15
N ILE A 88 -11.94 -1.52 -20.00
CA ILE A 88 -12.15 -0.12 -19.64
C ILE A 88 -11.14 0.76 -20.38
N VAL A 89 -11.63 1.53 -21.34
CA VAL A 89 -10.87 2.59 -22.01
C VAL A 89 -11.06 3.89 -21.22
N VAL A 90 -9.96 4.50 -20.77
CA VAL A 90 -10.00 5.80 -20.10
C VAL A 90 -9.23 6.81 -20.92
N ALA A 91 -9.91 7.83 -21.44
CA ALA A 91 -9.26 9.01 -21.98
C ALA A 91 -8.70 9.85 -20.82
N LEU A 92 -7.40 10.11 -20.83
CA LEU A 92 -6.75 11.00 -19.86
C LEU A 92 -6.27 12.26 -20.56
N PRO A 93 -6.45 13.43 -19.95
CA PRO A 93 -5.80 14.64 -20.45
C PRO A 93 -4.27 14.49 -20.35
N PRO A 94 -3.51 15.16 -21.22
CA PRO A 94 -2.05 15.11 -21.22
C PRO A 94 -1.50 15.44 -19.82
N ALA A 95 -0.42 14.78 -19.43
CA ALA A 95 0.19 15.03 -18.14
C ALA A 95 0.66 16.49 -18.10
N ARG A 96 0.14 17.28 -17.15
CA ARG A 96 0.58 18.67 -17.00
C ARG A 96 2.09 18.67 -16.72
N PRO A 97 2.89 19.46 -17.45
CA PRO A 97 4.32 19.56 -17.17
C PRO A 97 4.49 19.96 -15.72
N TYR A 98 5.18 19.11 -14.96
CA TYR A 98 5.54 19.41 -13.59
C TYR A 98 6.69 20.41 -13.65
N THR A 99 6.39 21.68 -13.41
CA THR A 99 7.42 22.62 -13.00
C THR A 99 7.77 22.25 -11.56
N PRO A 100 9.01 21.78 -11.28
CA PRO A 100 9.42 21.65 -9.90
C PRO A 100 9.27 23.03 -9.26
N LYS A 101 8.36 23.15 -8.29
CA LYS A 101 8.43 24.28 -7.37
C LYS A 101 9.82 24.20 -6.79
N LEU A 102 10.68 25.15 -7.15
CA LEU A 102 11.95 25.36 -6.46
C LEU A 102 11.60 25.30 -4.98
N ALA A 103 12.17 24.32 -4.28
CA ALA A 103 12.04 24.23 -2.84
C ALA A 103 12.27 25.64 -2.31
N ALA A 104 11.36 26.14 -1.48
CA ALA A 104 11.44 27.45 -0.87
C ALA A 104 12.91 27.73 -0.54
N ILE A 105 13.44 28.80 -1.14
CA ILE A 105 14.81 29.27 -0.98
C ILE A 105 15.20 29.06 0.49
N PRO A 106 16.26 28.31 0.83
CA PRO A 106 16.77 28.35 2.18
C PRO A 106 17.13 29.81 2.42
N ARG A 107 16.36 30.49 3.27
CA ARG A 107 16.66 31.87 3.69
C ARG A 107 17.95 31.82 4.48
N THR A 108 19.08 31.83 3.78
CA THR A 108 20.39 32.16 4.31
C THR A 108 20.36 33.63 4.66
N GLY A 109 19.88 33.91 5.88
CA GLY A 109 20.61 34.73 6.84
C GLY A 109 21.07 36.13 6.45
N VAL A 110 20.42 36.85 5.53
CA VAL A 110 20.66 38.29 5.36
C VAL A 110 19.33 39.02 5.15
N GLY A 111 18.89 39.70 6.22
CA GLY A 111 17.83 40.72 6.23
C GLY A 111 16.42 40.22 5.94
N THR A 112 15.64 39.73 6.90
CA THR A 112 15.03 40.49 8.00
C THR A 112 14.76 39.52 9.15
N GLY A 113 15.29 39.85 10.32
CA GLY A 113 15.34 38.98 11.50
C GLY A 113 14.00 38.82 12.19
N ILE A 114 13.25 37.79 11.81
CA ILE A 114 12.27 37.19 12.71
C ILE A 114 12.60 35.71 12.84
N VAL A 115 13.41 35.40 13.86
CA VAL A 115 13.57 34.04 14.38
C VAL A 115 12.30 33.74 15.17
N MET A 116 11.40 32.95 14.59
CA MET A 116 10.29 32.39 15.37
C MET A 116 10.83 31.24 16.22
N PRO A 117 10.80 31.32 17.56
CA PRO A 117 11.18 30.19 18.41
C PRO A 117 10.22 29.01 18.17
N ARG A 118 10.69 27.79 18.40
CA ARG A 118 9.99 26.52 18.10
C ARG A 118 8.60 26.34 18.75
N ASN A 119 8.16 27.28 19.59
CA ASN A 119 6.92 27.26 20.35
C ASN A 119 5.95 28.42 20.06
N VAL A 120 6.09 29.18 18.95
CA VAL A 120 5.05 30.17 18.60
C VAL A 120 3.82 29.42 18.08
N PRO A 121 2.63 29.58 18.70
CA PRO A 121 1.40 29.03 18.15
C PRO A 121 1.20 29.64 16.76
N HIS A 122 1.08 28.78 15.74
CA HIS A 122 0.64 29.23 14.43
C HIS A 122 -0.71 29.93 14.59
N PRO A 123 -0.94 31.09 13.93
CA PRO A 123 -2.26 31.70 13.95
C PRO A 123 -3.26 30.67 13.47
N GLU A 124 -4.29 30.44 14.30
CA GLU A 124 -5.32 29.45 14.11
C GLU A 124 -5.94 29.60 12.72
N VAL A 125 -5.50 28.76 11.79
CA VAL A 125 -6.26 28.49 10.57
C VAL A 125 -7.49 27.72 11.05
N ARG A 126 -8.54 28.48 11.36
CA ARG A 126 -9.89 28.00 11.66
C ARG A 126 -10.26 26.88 10.70
N GLY A 127 -10.40 25.67 11.26
CA GLY A 127 -11.60 24.88 11.03
C GLY A 127 -11.79 24.16 9.69
N GLU A 128 -10.74 23.90 8.91
CA GLU A 128 -10.81 22.80 7.96
C GLU A 128 -10.19 21.57 8.61
N ALA A 129 -11.04 20.66 9.08
CA ALA A 129 -10.60 19.36 9.53
C ALA A 129 -9.77 18.72 8.40
N GLU A 130 -8.43 18.75 8.55
CA GLU A 130 -7.48 18.04 7.69
C GLU A 130 -8.13 16.73 7.27
N PRO A 131 -8.37 16.49 5.95
CA PRO A 131 -9.17 15.37 5.52
C PRO A 131 -8.50 14.11 6.05
N ARG A 132 -9.11 13.49 7.08
CA ARG A 132 -8.58 12.29 7.74
C ARG A 132 -8.19 11.33 6.64
N ARG A 133 -6.89 11.16 6.40
CA ARG A 133 -6.37 10.44 5.22
C ARG A 133 -6.89 9.01 5.29
N ARG A 134 -7.96 8.73 4.55
CA ARG A 134 -8.59 7.42 4.49
C ARG A 134 -7.59 6.46 3.86
N LEU A 135 -7.40 5.31 4.48
CA LEU A 135 -6.61 4.26 3.85
C LEU A 135 -7.40 3.74 2.63
N CYS A 136 -6.77 3.74 1.46
CA CYS A 136 -7.30 3.13 0.25
C CYS A 136 -6.55 1.83 -0.03
N LEU A 137 -7.22 0.87 -0.67
CA LEU A 137 -6.57 -0.37 -1.10
C LEU A 137 -5.45 0.00 -2.11
N PRO A 138 -4.20 -0.46 -1.90
CA PRO A 138 -3.14 -0.25 -2.88
C PRO A 138 -3.51 -0.99 -4.17
N LEU A 139 -3.25 -0.43 -5.34
CA LEU A 139 -3.55 -1.13 -6.61
C LEU A 139 -2.55 -2.24 -6.94
N PHE A 140 -1.42 -2.29 -6.22
CA PHE A 140 -0.22 -3.00 -6.61
C PHE A 140 0.21 -4.02 -5.56
N ASP A 141 0.76 -5.16 -6.01
CA ASP A 141 1.39 -6.11 -5.09
C ASP A 141 2.61 -5.46 -4.43
N PRO A 142 2.77 -5.58 -3.09
CA PRO A 142 4.03 -5.22 -2.47
C PRO A 142 5.14 -6.04 -3.11
N LEU A 143 6.11 -5.35 -3.70
CA LEU A 143 7.25 -6.01 -4.31
C LEU A 143 8.04 -6.74 -3.22
N PRO A 144 8.59 -7.93 -3.53
CA PRO A 144 9.48 -8.60 -2.62
C PRO A 144 10.69 -7.70 -2.36
N ARG A 145 11.09 -7.58 -1.10
CA ARG A 145 12.31 -6.89 -0.72
C ARG A 145 13.49 -7.78 -1.11
N TRP A 146 13.94 -7.68 -2.36
CA TRP A 146 15.17 -8.33 -2.82
C TRP A 146 16.33 -7.47 -2.31
N GLY A 147 17.03 -7.96 -1.30
CA GLY A 147 18.14 -7.22 -0.69
C GLY A 147 17.67 -6.24 0.38
N GLY A 148 17.93 -6.62 1.62
CA GLY A 148 17.58 -5.82 2.79
C GLY A 148 17.00 -6.71 3.88
N SER A 149 17.73 -7.76 4.27
CA SER A 149 17.69 -8.12 5.68
C SER A 149 17.95 -6.80 6.40
N LYS A 150 16.98 -6.32 7.18
CA LYS A 150 17.31 -5.31 8.17
C LYS A 150 18.36 -6.00 9.01
N ARG A 151 19.64 -5.68 8.80
CA ARG A 151 20.67 -6.09 9.74
C ARG A 151 20.08 -5.69 11.09
N PRO A 152 19.84 -6.66 12.01
CA PRO A 152 19.38 -6.28 13.33
C PRO A 152 20.33 -5.18 13.78
N ALA A 153 19.77 -4.04 14.22
CA ALA A 153 20.59 -2.97 14.75
C ALA A 153 21.53 -3.65 15.76
N ALA A 154 22.84 -3.42 15.61
CA ALA A 154 23.82 -4.02 16.50
C ALA A 154 23.34 -3.71 17.92
N SER A 155 22.88 -4.73 18.64
CA SER A 155 22.38 -4.51 19.98
C SER A 155 23.60 -4.07 20.78
N GLY A 156 23.55 -2.95 21.48
CA GLY A 156 24.62 -2.50 22.37
C GLY A 156 24.86 -3.43 23.57
N VAL A 157 24.25 -4.62 23.55
CA VAL A 157 24.30 -5.65 24.57
C VAL A 157 25.46 -6.61 24.27
N PRO A 158 26.39 -6.84 25.22
CA PRO A 158 27.44 -7.85 25.06
C PRO A 158 26.82 -9.25 24.90
N ARG A 159 27.26 -10.00 23.88
CA ARG A 159 26.82 -11.38 23.61
C ARG A 159 27.55 -12.43 24.44
N ILE A 160 28.49 -12.00 25.28
CA ILE A 160 29.33 -12.83 26.13
C ILE A 160 29.13 -12.33 27.55
N CYS A 161 28.69 -13.23 28.43
CA CYS A 161 28.65 -12.99 29.87
C CYS A 161 29.76 -13.84 30.50
N LEU A 162 30.64 -13.24 31.29
CA LEU A 162 31.62 -13.97 32.09
C LEU A 162 31.01 -14.23 33.46
N PRO A 163 30.74 -15.51 33.84
CA PRO A 163 30.18 -15.82 35.15
C PRO A 163 31.03 -15.23 36.27
N GLY A 164 30.41 -14.42 37.13
CA GLY A 164 31.08 -13.76 38.26
C GLY A 164 31.82 -12.45 37.93
N LEU A 165 31.91 -12.05 36.66
CA LEU A 165 32.57 -10.80 36.24
C LEU A 165 31.61 -9.79 35.60
N THR A 166 30.59 -10.26 34.88
CA THR A 166 29.59 -9.40 34.24
C THR A 166 28.17 -9.83 34.59
N GLU A 167 27.32 -8.85 34.91
CA GLU A 167 25.89 -9.11 35.09
C GLU A 167 25.24 -9.37 33.72
N PRO A 168 24.39 -10.40 33.60
CA PRO A 168 23.67 -10.66 32.36
C PRO A 168 22.73 -9.49 32.07
N PHE A 169 22.84 -8.90 30.88
CA PHE A 169 21.94 -7.83 30.47
C PHE A 169 20.49 -8.35 30.39
N PRO A 170 19.50 -7.63 30.94
CA PRO A 170 18.11 -8.04 30.87
C PRO A 170 17.63 -8.02 29.41
N VAL A 171 17.58 -9.19 28.78
CA VAL A 171 16.96 -9.35 27.48
C VAL A 171 15.45 -9.30 27.69
N ALA A 172 14.77 -8.38 27.00
CA ALA A 172 13.31 -8.35 27.02
C ALA A 172 12.77 -9.74 26.63
N GLY A 173 11.86 -10.26 27.46
CA GLY A 173 11.25 -11.56 27.23
C GLY A 173 10.66 -11.68 25.83
N ALA A 174 10.63 -12.91 25.31
CA ALA A 174 9.94 -13.17 24.06
C ALA A 174 8.47 -12.71 24.22
N PRO A 175 7.94 -11.97 23.24
CA PRO A 175 6.60 -11.45 23.37
C PRO A 175 5.56 -12.56 23.49
N ALA A 176 4.61 -12.41 24.41
CA ALA A 176 3.61 -13.43 24.69
C ALA A 176 2.51 -13.44 23.61
N PRO A 177 1.80 -14.59 23.43
CA PRO A 177 0.69 -14.70 22.49
C PRO A 177 -0.46 -13.73 22.76
N ASP A 178 -0.66 -13.35 24.02
CA ASP A 178 -1.79 -12.53 24.48
C ASP A 178 -1.46 -11.06 24.67
N ASP A 179 -0.21 -10.66 24.36
CA ASP A 179 0.21 -9.27 24.38
C ASP A 179 -0.77 -8.41 23.55
N PRO A 180 -1.29 -7.30 24.11
CA PRO A 180 -2.16 -6.40 23.38
C PRO A 180 -1.38 -5.73 22.24
N VAL A 181 -1.92 -5.79 21.02
CA VAL A 181 -1.36 -5.14 19.83
C VAL A 181 -2.35 -4.11 19.32
N ASP A 182 -1.86 -2.92 18.96
CA ASP A 182 -2.65 -1.90 18.29
C ASP A 182 -3.22 -2.43 16.95
N ALA A 183 -4.55 -2.45 16.86
CA ALA A 183 -5.32 -2.91 15.71
C ALA A 183 -5.88 -1.76 14.86
N THR A 184 -5.51 -0.49 15.12
CA THR A 184 -5.97 0.67 14.32
C THR A 184 -5.69 0.48 12.82
N ARG A 185 -4.45 0.12 12.48
CA ARG A 185 -4.03 -0.10 11.10
C ARG A 185 -4.69 -1.33 10.48
N LEU A 186 -4.94 -2.36 11.28
CA LEU A 186 -5.66 -3.56 10.82
C LEU A 186 -7.09 -3.19 10.41
N ASN A 187 -7.78 -2.43 11.26
CA ASN A 187 -9.13 -1.94 11.01
C ASN A 187 -9.19 -1.07 9.75
N LEU A 188 -8.28 -0.11 9.60
CA LEU A 188 -8.20 0.74 8.40
C LEU A 188 -8.02 -0.09 7.11
N ARG A 189 -7.28 -1.20 7.17
CA ARG A 189 -7.10 -2.10 6.03
C ARG A 189 -8.35 -2.90 5.71
N LEU A 190 -9.05 -3.42 6.72
CA LEU A 190 -10.34 -4.09 6.54
C LEU A 190 -11.37 -3.14 5.92
N GLN A 191 -11.41 -1.88 6.37
CA GLN A 191 -12.31 -0.85 5.80
C GLN A 191 -11.94 -0.52 4.35
N ALA A 192 -10.64 -0.39 4.06
CA ALA A 192 -10.17 -0.16 2.70
C ALA A 192 -10.55 -1.31 1.76
N LEU A 193 -10.45 -2.56 2.23
CA LEU A 193 -10.87 -3.75 1.49
C LEU A 193 -12.39 -3.78 1.28
N GLY A 194 -13.18 -3.50 2.32
CA GLY A 194 -14.64 -3.43 2.22
C GLY A 194 -15.11 -2.42 1.17
N ARG A 195 -14.61 -1.18 1.23
CA ARG A 195 -14.93 -0.14 0.25
C ARG A 195 -14.54 -0.51 -1.19
N ALA A 196 -13.37 -1.15 -1.35
CA ALA A 196 -12.92 -1.59 -2.67
C ALA A 196 -13.80 -2.71 -3.25
N LEU A 197 -14.32 -3.60 -2.40
CA LEU A 197 -15.25 -4.65 -2.80
C LEU A 197 -16.67 -4.11 -3.04
N GLU A 198 -17.08 -3.05 -2.36
CA GLU A 198 -18.35 -2.38 -2.61
C GLU A 198 -18.32 -1.66 -3.97
N ASP A 199 -17.34 -0.77 -4.18
CA ASP A 199 -17.17 0.07 -5.36
C ASP A 199 -16.11 -0.46 -6.34
N LEU A 200 -16.24 -1.72 -6.75
CA LEU A 200 -15.25 -2.38 -7.62
C LEU A 200 -15.01 -1.64 -8.97
N PRO A 201 -16.05 -1.11 -9.67
CA PRO A 201 -15.85 -0.33 -10.90
C PRO A 201 -15.03 0.96 -10.70
N ARG A 202 -15.12 1.58 -9.51
CA ARG A 202 -14.36 2.80 -9.20
C ARG A 202 -12.86 2.51 -9.12
N GLU A 203 -12.49 1.43 -8.44
CA GLU A 203 -11.09 0.99 -8.35
C GLU A 203 -10.59 0.48 -9.71
N ALA A 204 -11.44 -0.17 -10.51
CA ALA A 204 -11.10 -0.59 -11.88
C ALA A 204 -10.76 0.61 -12.79
N ARG A 205 -11.55 1.69 -12.73
CA ARG A 205 -11.22 2.95 -13.44
C ARG A 205 -9.92 3.57 -12.95
N ARG A 206 -9.66 3.55 -11.65
CA ARG A 206 -8.39 4.04 -11.06
C ARG A 206 -7.20 3.24 -11.59
N PHE A 207 -7.35 1.92 -11.72
CA PHE A 207 -6.35 1.05 -12.32
C PHE A 207 -6.16 1.33 -13.82
N ALA A 208 -7.24 1.49 -14.59
CA ALA A 208 -7.18 1.80 -16.01
C ALA A 208 -6.47 3.14 -16.27
N ARG A 209 -6.73 4.17 -15.45
CA ARG A 209 -6.00 5.46 -15.50
C ARG A 209 -4.50 5.27 -15.32
N TRP A 210 -4.09 4.46 -14.35
CA TRP A 210 -2.67 4.17 -14.16
C TRP A 210 -2.07 3.44 -15.38
N ARG A 211 -2.80 2.49 -15.97
CA ARG A 211 -2.34 1.73 -17.15
C ARG A 211 -2.07 2.64 -18.36
N VAL A 212 -2.94 3.62 -18.60
CA VAL A 212 -2.76 4.63 -19.66
C VAL A 212 -1.52 5.48 -19.40
N ARG A 213 -1.36 6.03 -18.18
CA ARG A 213 -0.17 6.80 -17.81
C ARG A 213 1.14 6.01 -17.94
N GLY A 214 1.09 4.69 -17.71
CA GLY A 214 2.24 3.80 -17.92
C GLY A 214 2.59 3.63 -19.39
N ARG A 215 1.59 3.48 -20.27
CA ARG A 215 1.78 3.37 -21.72
C ARG A 215 2.29 4.68 -22.33
N ASP A 216 1.71 5.83 -21.94
CA ASP A 216 2.15 7.15 -22.41
C ASP A 216 3.62 7.41 -22.05
N ALA A 217 4.02 7.04 -20.83
CA ALA A 217 5.40 7.19 -20.37
C ALA A 217 6.38 6.27 -21.12
N ALA A 218 5.97 5.05 -21.46
CA ALA A 218 6.79 4.13 -22.27
C ALA A 218 6.94 4.62 -23.72
N GLY A 219 5.86 5.14 -24.32
CA GLY A 219 5.91 5.76 -25.66
C GLY A 219 6.84 6.97 -25.72
N ALA A 220 6.82 7.82 -24.69
CA ALA A 220 7.72 8.98 -24.58
C ALA A 220 9.20 8.59 -24.40
N GLN A 221 9.51 7.40 -23.88
CA GLN A 221 10.89 6.90 -23.75
C GLN A 221 11.41 6.30 -25.06
N ASN A 222 10.57 5.59 -25.82
CA ASN A 222 10.95 5.05 -27.13
C ASN A 222 11.14 6.13 -28.20
N GLY A 223 10.44 7.27 -28.13
CA GLY A 223 10.66 8.42 -29.02
C GLY A 223 11.96 9.20 -28.73
N LYS A 224 12.76 8.75 -27.77
CA LYS A 224 14.07 9.32 -27.39
C LYS A 224 15.22 8.38 -27.76
N SER A 225 15.08 7.62 -28.84
CA SER A 225 16.22 6.98 -29.51
C SER A 225 17.09 8.07 -30.15
N PRO A 226 18.43 8.06 -29.99
CA PRO A 226 19.30 9.04 -30.62
C PRO A 226 19.48 8.66 -32.09
N ASP A 227 18.58 9.15 -32.95
CA ASP A 227 18.77 9.02 -34.38
C ASP A 227 19.86 10.01 -34.83
N ALA A 228 20.95 9.42 -35.31
CA ALA A 228 21.96 9.94 -36.23
C ALA A 228 21.79 11.39 -36.74
N ALA A 229 22.52 12.32 -36.12
CA ALA A 229 23.01 13.51 -36.78
C ALA A 229 24.44 13.76 -36.29
N GLY A 230 25.40 13.67 -37.21
CA GLY A 230 26.82 13.87 -36.94
C GLY A 230 27.09 15.25 -36.34
N ALA A 231 27.83 15.28 -35.25
CA ALA A 231 28.54 16.46 -34.79
C ALA A 231 29.94 16.01 -34.37
N GLN A 232 30.87 16.08 -35.31
CA GLN A 232 32.29 16.11 -35.01
C GLN A 232 32.56 17.44 -34.32
N ASN A 233 33.04 17.42 -33.09
CA ASN A 233 33.94 18.48 -32.61
C ASN A 233 34.71 17.99 -31.39
N GLY A 234 36.03 17.93 -31.56
CA GLY A 234 36.97 17.60 -30.51
C GLY A 234 37.12 18.75 -29.50
N LYS A 235 37.39 18.38 -28.24
CA LYS A 235 38.35 19.09 -27.41
C LYS A 235 38.85 18.18 -26.28
N SER A 236 40.15 18.31 -26.02
CA SER A 236 41.04 17.54 -25.14
C SER A 236 40.57 17.34 -23.69
N PRO A 237 41.17 16.36 -22.97
CA PRO A 237 40.83 16.02 -21.58
C PRO A 237 41.67 16.86 -20.62
N ASP A 238 41.04 17.68 -19.77
CA ASP A 238 41.66 18.21 -18.54
C ASP A 238 40.57 18.88 -17.69
N ALA A 239 39.90 18.10 -16.83
CA ALA A 239 39.18 18.60 -15.66
C ALA A 239 38.90 17.44 -14.71
N ALA A 240 39.88 17.16 -13.85
CA ALA A 240 39.65 16.40 -12.64
C ALA A 240 38.65 17.13 -11.73
N GLY A 241 37.72 16.38 -11.14
CA GLY A 241 37.05 16.80 -9.91
C GLY A 241 35.69 17.48 -10.06
N ALA A 242 34.66 16.72 -10.44
CA ALA A 242 33.33 16.76 -9.80
C ALA A 242 32.46 15.69 -10.47
N GLN A 243 32.71 14.42 -10.15
CA GLN A 243 31.73 13.37 -10.40
C GLN A 243 30.52 13.66 -9.51
N ASN A 244 29.61 14.48 -10.03
CA ASN A 244 28.27 14.59 -9.52
C ASN A 244 27.66 13.19 -9.62
N ARG A 245 27.78 12.42 -8.53
CA ARG A 245 27.04 11.19 -8.29
C ARG A 245 25.58 11.55 -8.06
N ASN A 246 24.97 12.21 -9.04
CA ASN A 246 23.56 12.10 -9.28
C ASN A 246 23.31 10.65 -9.74
N HIS A 247 23.34 9.74 -8.76
CA HIS A 247 22.47 8.56 -8.76
C HIS A 247 21.04 9.07 -8.61
N GLY A 248 20.61 9.93 -9.53
CA GLY A 248 19.22 10.16 -9.85
C GLY A 248 18.77 8.87 -10.49
N ALA A 249 18.53 7.85 -9.64
CA ALA A 249 17.70 6.73 -9.99
C ALA A 249 16.41 7.35 -10.52
N GLY A 250 16.28 7.44 -11.84
CA GLY A 250 15.00 7.70 -12.47
C GLY A 250 13.99 6.78 -11.78
N PRO A 251 12.79 7.26 -11.42
CA PRO A 251 11.88 6.45 -10.64
C PRO A 251 11.69 5.16 -11.43
N PHE A 252 12.13 4.02 -10.89
CA PHE A 252 11.83 2.71 -11.46
C PHE A 252 10.31 2.62 -11.51
N ARG A 253 9.73 3.02 -12.64
CA ARG A 253 8.29 3.07 -12.81
C ARG A 253 7.85 1.62 -12.89
N ARG A 254 7.06 1.21 -11.92
CA ARG A 254 6.47 -0.12 -11.90
C ARG A 254 5.65 -0.29 -13.18
N VAL A 255 6.13 -1.10 -14.12
CA VAL A 255 5.44 -1.38 -15.40
C VAL A 255 4.40 -2.48 -15.23
N TRP A 256 4.65 -3.42 -14.29
CA TRP A 256 3.79 -4.57 -14.08
C TRP A 256 2.95 -4.45 -12.81
N PRO A 257 1.63 -4.71 -12.85
CA PRO A 257 0.72 -4.55 -11.71
C PRO A 257 0.85 -5.68 -10.67
N LEU A 258 1.30 -6.87 -11.08
CA LEU A 258 1.47 -8.03 -10.21
C LEU A 258 2.94 -8.18 -9.76
N ARG A 259 3.15 -8.84 -8.62
CA ARG A 259 4.49 -9.24 -8.18
C ARG A 259 4.93 -10.47 -9.02
N PRO A 260 6.21 -10.56 -9.45
CA PRO A 260 6.73 -11.78 -10.05
C PRO A 260 6.64 -12.98 -9.09
N GLY A 261 6.22 -14.12 -9.62
CA GLY A 261 6.03 -15.35 -8.86
C GLY A 261 4.70 -15.41 -8.10
N ARG A 262 4.71 -16.08 -6.95
CA ARG A 262 3.50 -16.40 -6.17
C ARG A 262 2.83 -15.13 -5.60
N PRO A 263 1.48 -15.06 -5.60
CA PRO A 263 0.76 -13.95 -4.97
C PRO A 263 1.11 -13.80 -3.49
N PRO A 264 1.09 -12.57 -2.94
CA PRO A 264 1.33 -12.37 -1.52
C PRO A 264 0.23 -13.07 -0.70
N GLY A 265 0.65 -13.92 0.24
CA GLY A 265 -0.28 -14.73 1.04
C GLY A 265 -0.76 -16.01 0.35
N GLY A 266 -0.33 -16.28 -0.89
CA GLY A 266 -0.63 -17.54 -1.55
C GLY A 266 0.07 -18.72 -0.89
N ARG A 267 -0.65 -19.83 -0.68
CA ARG A 267 -0.10 -21.10 -0.18
C ARG A 267 -0.18 -22.21 -1.21
N ARG A 268 0.75 -23.17 -1.15
CA ARG A 268 0.74 -24.37 -2.02
C ARG A 268 -0.42 -25.29 -1.68
N ARG A 269 -0.72 -25.43 -0.39
CA ARG A 269 -1.89 -26.15 0.12
C ARG A 269 -2.86 -25.11 0.69
N PRO A 270 -4.06 -24.96 0.11
CA PRO A 270 -5.06 -24.03 0.61
C PRO A 270 -5.68 -24.60 1.90
N ASP A 271 -5.60 -23.82 2.98
CA ASP A 271 -6.21 -24.19 4.27
C ASP A 271 -7.57 -23.50 4.49
N HIS A 272 -7.86 -22.45 3.72
CA HIS A 272 -9.02 -21.57 3.87
C HIS A 272 -9.51 -21.14 2.49
N GLU A 273 -10.81 -20.88 2.36
CA GLU A 273 -11.48 -20.45 1.11
C GLU A 273 -10.76 -19.27 0.41
N VAL A 274 -10.18 -18.35 1.19
CA VAL A 274 -9.44 -17.19 0.64
C VAL A 274 -8.26 -17.59 -0.26
N HIS A 275 -7.65 -18.75 -0.02
CA HIS A 275 -6.53 -19.24 -0.82
C HIS A 275 -7.00 -19.77 -2.17
N ASP A 276 -8.17 -20.41 -2.23
CA ASP A 276 -8.77 -20.89 -3.47
C ASP A 276 -9.26 -19.74 -4.33
N ILE A 277 -9.95 -18.77 -3.71
CA ILE A 277 -10.35 -17.52 -4.37
C ILE A 277 -9.11 -16.82 -4.95
N LEU A 278 -8.05 -16.70 -4.16
CA LEU A 278 -6.81 -16.07 -4.63
C LEU A 278 -6.22 -16.80 -5.84
N ASN A 279 -6.22 -18.13 -5.85
CA ASN A 279 -5.70 -18.91 -6.98
C ASN A 279 -6.53 -18.68 -8.26
N VAL A 280 -7.87 -18.74 -8.16
CA VAL A 280 -8.77 -18.52 -9.30
C VAL A 280 -8.59 -17.11 -9.87
N VAL A 281 -8.71 -16.08 -9.04
CA VAL A 281 -8.61 -14.69 -9.48
C VAL A 281 -7.19 -14.37 -9.97
N HIS A 282 -6.16 -15.04 -9.45
CA HIS A 282 -4.81 -14.87 -9.97
C HIS A 282 -4.66 -15.34 -11.42
N GLY A 283 -5.25 -16.49 -11.78
CA GLY A 283 -5.30 -16.95 -13.16
C GLY A 283 -6.09 -16.00 -14.06
N LEU A 284 -7.27 -15.58 -13.61
CA LEU A 284 -8.11 -14.61 -14.33
C LEU A 284 -7.38 -13.28 -14.57
N ALA A 285 -6.65 -12.77 -13.58
CA ALA A 285 -5.90 -11.53 -13.70
C ALA A 285 -4.77 -11.63 -14.72
N PHE A 286 -4.08 -12.76 -14.80
CA PHE A 286 -3.10 -12.99 -15.87
C PHE A 286 -3.76 -13.03 -17.24
N TRP A 287 -4.89 -13.73 -17.36
CA TRP A 287 -5.63 -13.80 -18.62
C TRP A 287 -6.23 -12.45 -19.04
N ALA A 288 -6.57 -11.57 -18.08
CA ALA A 288 -7.00 -10.20 -18.33
C ALA A 288 -5.85 -9.25 -18.70
N LEU A 289 -4.60 -9.57 -18.32
CA LEU A 289 -3.42 -8.78 -18.66
C LEU A 289 -2.78 -9.19 -19.99
N GLN A 290 -2.95 -10.44 -20.43
CA GLN A 290 -2.58 -10.88 -21.77
C GLN A 290 -3.27 -9.97 -22.80
N ARG A 291 -2.53 -9.59 -23.84
CA ARG A 291 -3.09 -8.81 -24.94
C ARG A 291 -4.21 -9.66 -25.55
N PRO A 292 -5.41 -9.13 -25.80
CA PRO A 292 -6.39 -9.85 -26.58
C PRO A 292 -5.72 -10.19 -27.92
N ASP A 293 -5.74 -11.46 -28.31
CA ASP A 293 -5.26 -11.90 -29.61
C ASP A 293 -6.04 -11.11 -30.66
N THR A 294 -5.36 -10.17 -31.30
CA THR A 294 -5.86 -9.51 -32.49
C THR A 294 -5.61 -10.48 -33.64
N SER A 295 -6.59 -11.34 -33.91
CA SER A 295 -6.77 -11.96 -35.22
C SER A 295 -7.43 -10.96 -36.15
#